data_AF-A0A4Z1IIE9-F1
#
_entry.id   AF-A0A4Z1IIE9-F1
#
_cell.length_a   1.000
_cell.length_b   1.000
_cell.length_c   1.000
_cell.angle_alpha   90.00
_cell.angle_beta   90.00
_cell.angle_gamma   90.00
#
_symmetry.space_group_name_H-M   'P 1'
#
loop_
_entity.id
_entity.type
_entity.pdbx_description
1 polymer ?
#
loop_
_entity_poly.entity_id
_entity_poly.type
_entity_poly.pdbx_seq_one_letter_code
_entity_poly.pdbx_strand_id
1 'polypeptide(L)'
;MHSLLFWFTAALLPFAHGAGVTGSASGAAHGVTGGGSASPVTPTTTAELVSYLTDSSPRVILITKTFDFRGTLGTTTATGCVPTSNTCGSSGQNAINANGWCGSAPATTVKYDNAGTTPIQVKSNKSIVGVGSAGVIIGRGLYLSGVSNIIIQNVHITNLNPSLIWGGDAITLVGTDLIWIDHCKFSLIGRQMLVTGYNAAGRLTISNNEFDGQTSWSATCNGQHYWTMLFYGAADYVTLANNYIHHCSGRAPKVGGSSGDAITMHAVNNYFYNVAGHDFDIGVGAAVLLEGNYFQSVTTPITAASSSAGGSIFTTASGTESSCTAYLGRACVANAVSSSGALPGYGTTAFLATIKTKESGYVPAAIAAASVPAYVKAHAGIGKL
;
A
#
# COMPACT_ATOMS: atom_id res chain seq x y z
N MET A 1 -36.17 5.70 62.44
CA MET A 1 -35.59 4.83 61.40
C MET A 1 -34.74 5.71 60.49
N HIS A 2 -33.42 5.70 60.66
CA HIS A 2 -32.50 6.50 59.87
C HIS A 2 -32.12 5.71 58.60
N SER A 3 -32.57 6.17 57.44
CA SER A 3 -32.26 5.54 56.15
C SER A 3 -31.04 6.23 55.54
N LEU A 4 -29.89 5.57 55.57
CA LEU A 4 -28.66 5.98 54.91
C LEU A 4 -28.78 5.69 53.40
N LEU A 5 -28.84 6.74 52.60
CA LEU A 5 -28.82 6.66 51.14
C LEU A 5 -27.36 6.59 50.68
N PHE A 6 -26.89 5.39 50.32
CA PHE A 6 -25.57 5.21 49.69
C PHE A 6 -25.62 5.65 48.22
N TRP A 7 -24.91 6.72 47.90
CA TRP A 7 -24.65 7.12 46.51
C TRP A 7 -23.55 6.23 45.94
N PHE A 8 -23.92 5.31 45.04
CA PHE A 8 -22.96 4.64 44.18
C PHE A 8 -22.57 5.58 43.04
N THR A 9 -21.40 6.21 43.14
CA THR A 9 -20.73 6.82 41.98
C THR A 9 -20.27 5.69 41.05
N ALA A 10 -21.02 5.44 39.98
CA ALA A 10 -20.57 4.60 38.89
C ALA A 10 -19.40 5.29 38.18
N ALA A 11 -18.17 4.83 38.45
CA ALA A 11 -17.01 5.21 37.67
C ALA A 11 -17.18 4.63 36.25
N LEU A 12 -17.50 5.48 35.29
CA LEU A 12 -17.33 5.19 33.87
C LEU A 12 -15.84 5.01 33.60
N LEU A 13 -15.36 3.76 33.72
CA LEU A 13 -14.07 3.37 33.16
C LEU A 13 -14.16 3.55 31.64
N PRO A 14 -13.34 4.40 31.01
CA PRO A 14 -13.24 4.38 29.56
C PRO A 14 -12.81 2.97 29.16
N PHE A 15 -13.59 2.33 28.29
CA PHE A 15 -13.18 1.09 27.64
C PHE A 15 -11.87 1.39 26.89
N ALA A 16 -10.75 1.06 27.52
CA ALA A 16 -9.48 0.94 26.83
C ALA A 16 -9.66 -0.21 25.83
N HIS A 17 -10.06 0.11 24.60
CA HIS A 17 -9.88 -0.79 23.48
C HIS A 17 -8.42 -1.24 23.53
N GLY A 18 -8.20 -2.55 23.63
CA GLY A 18 -6.88 -3.12 23.89
C GLY A 18 -5.84 -2.47 22.97
N ALA A 19 -4.90 -1.73 23.56
CA ALA A 19 -3.99 -0.90 22.78
C ALA A 19 -3.01 -1.81 22.04
N GLY A 20 -3.11 -1.89 20.71
CA GLY A 20 -2.27 -2.76 19.88
C GLY A 20 -2.93 -3.14 18.55
N VAL A 21 -2.40 -4.18 17.91
CA VAL A 21 -2.89 -4.69 16.62
C VAL A 21 -4.30 -5.26 16.77
N THR A 22 -5.19 -4.93 15.84
CA THR A 22 -6.55 -5.47 15.74
C THR A 22 -6.65 -6.47 14.59
N GLY A 23 -7.27 -7.63 14.83
CA GLY A 23 -7.38 -8.69 13.84
C GLY A 23 -6.06 -9.40 13.54
N SER A 24 -6.01 -10.10 12.41
CA SER A 24 -4.84 -10.86 11.96
C SER A 24 -4.75 -10.86 10.44
N ALA A 25 -3.52 -10.87 9.89
CA ALA A 25 -3.31 -10.97 8.46
C ALA A 25 -3.87 -12.28 7.88
N SER A 26 -4.59 -12.17 6.77
CA SER A 26 -4.86 -13.28 5.85
C SER A 26 -3.87 -13.28 4.68
N GLY A 27 -3.92 -14.29 3.82
CA GLY A 27 -3.14 -14.35 2.60
C GLY A 27 -1.65 -14.55 2.86
N ALA A 28 -0.82 -13.85 2.09
CA ALA A 28 0.63 -13.97 2.09
C ALA A 28 1.27 -13.86 3.47
N ALA A 29 0.93 -12.82 4.23
CA ALA A 29 1.53 -12.53 5.51
C ALA A 29 0.80 -13.14 6.71
N HIS A 30 -0.01 -14.18 6.51
CA HIS A 30 -0.62 -14.91 7.63
C HIS A 30 0.45 -15.36 8.65
N GLY A 31 0.11 -15.27 9.93
CA GLY A 31 1.04 -15.59 11.04
C GLY A 31 2.05 -14.49 11.40
N VAL A 32 1.98 -13.30 10.77
CA VAL A 32 2.72 -12.13 11.25
C VAL A 32 2.30 -11.77 12.68
N THR A 33 3.27 -11.38 13.51
CA THR A 33 3.03 -11.01 14.91
C THR A 33 3.54 -9.61 15.25
N GLY A 34 4.41 -9.03 14.41
CA GLY A 34 4.99 -7.71 14.63
C GLY A 34 5.77 -7.64 15.95
N GLY A 35 5.40 -6.70 16.80
CA GLY A 35 5.93 -6.55 18.16
C GLY A 35 5.42 -7.61 19.16
N GLY A 36 4.48 -8.46 18.76
CA GLY A 36 3.90 -9.50 19.61
C GLY A 36 3.23 -8.91 20.86
N SER A 37 3.54 -9.48 22.02
CA SER A 37 3.02 -9.08 23.33
C SER A 37 3.87 -8.03 24.05
N ALA A 38 4.81 -7.37 23.36
CA ALA A 38 5.62 -6.31 23.95
C ALA A 38 4.72 -5.18 24.50
N SER A 39 5.04 -4.68 25.69
CA SER A 39 4.29 -3.57 26.30
C SER A 39 4.24 -2.37 25.33
N PRO A 40 3.05 -1.83 25.03
CA PRO A 40 2.94 -0.71 24.11
C PRO A 40 3.70 0.53 24.57
N VAL A 41 4.38 1.18 23.63
CA VAL A 41 5.03 2.49 23.82
C VAL A 41 4.30 3.55 23.00
N THR A 42 4.23 4.77 23.55
CA THR A 42 3.60 5.91 22.87
C THR A 42 4.65 7.01 22.71
N PRO A 43 5.32 7.14 21.55
CA PRO A 43 6.26 8.23 21.34
C PRO A 43 5.57 9.59 21.52
N THR A 44 6.30 10.54 22.09
CA THR A 44 5.86 11.92 22.29
C THR A 44 6.58 12.88 21.35
N THR A 45 7.72 12.47 20.78
CA THR A 45 8.48 13.27 19.81
C THR A 45 8.80 12.47 18.54
N THR A 46 9.11 13.17 17.45
CA THR A 46 9.61 12.54 16.22
C THR A 46 10.89 11.75 16.45
N ALA A 47 11.75 12.21 17.36
CA ALA A 47 12.97 11.52 17.75
C ALA A 47 12.69 10.19 18.48
N GLU A 48 11.75 10.16 19.41
CA GLU A 48 11.32 8.92 20.08
C GLU A 48 10.68 7.94 19.10
N LEU A 49 9.83 8.43 18.18
CA LEU A 49 9.26 7.58 17.13
C LEU A 49 10.38 6.93 16.29
N VAL A 50 11.35 7.71 15.82
CA VAL A 50 12.51 7.17 15.09
C VAL A 50 13.29 6.18 15.93
N SER A 51 13.53 6.49 17.21
CA SER A 51 14.25 5.60 18.13
C SER A 51 13.57 4.24 18.26
N TYR A 52 12.26 4.20 18.53
CA TYR A 52 11.52 2.94 18.66
C TYR A 52 11.43 2.15 17.34
N LEU A 53 11.35 2.84 16.20
CA LEU A 53 11.32 2.18 14.90
C LEU A 53 12.67 1.55 14.51
N THR A 54 13.77 2.15 14.95
CA THR A 54 15.13 1.81 14.51
C THR A 54 15.89 0.90 15.49
N ASP A 55 15.36 0.67 16.69
CA ASP A 55 15.98 -0.25 17.66
C ASP A 55 15.76 -1.74 17.33
N SER A 56 16.55 -2.60 17.96
CA SER A 56 16.51 -4.05 17.76
C SER A 56 15.45 -4.78 18.58
N SER A 57 14.75 -4.10 19.50
CA SER A 57 13.78 -4.75 20.38
C SER A 57 12.43 -4.97 19.68
N PRO A 58 11.68 -6.03 19.99
CA PRO A 58 10.28 -6.10 19.62
C PRO A 58 9.50 -4.91 20.21
N ARG A 59 8.67 -4.23 19.42
CA ARG A 59 7.91 -3.04 19.87
C ARG A 59 6.48 -3.05 19.35
N VAL A 60 5.54 -2.72 20.23
CA VAL A 60 4.21 -2.22 19.85
C VAL A 60 4.23 -0.71 20.03
N ILE A 61 4.17 0.05 18.94
CA ILE A 61 4.34 1.51 18.89
C ILE A 61 2.99 2.13 18.53
N LEU A 62 2.41 2.87 19.47
CA LEU A 62 1.12 3.52 19.31
C LEU A 62 1.29 4.94 18.77
N ILE A 63 0.75 5.20 17.58
CA ILE A 63 0.77 6.52 16.95
C ILE A 63 -0.53 7.24 17.36
N THR A 64 -0.44 8.04 18.42
CA THR A 64 -1.60 8.71 19.05
C THR A 64 -1.82 10.14 18.56
N LYS A 65 -0.94 10.64 17.68
CA LYS A 65 -0.96 12.02 17.16
C LYS A 65 -0.21 12.10 15.84
N THR A 66 -0.29 13.28 15.22
CA THR A 66 0.55 13.63 14.08
C THR A 66 2.02 13.79 14.47
N PHE A 67 2.90 13.11 13.75
CA PHE A 67 4.33 13.32 13.74
C PHE A 67 4.73 14.00 12.42
N ASP A 68 4.99 15.31 12.47
CA ASP A 68 5.43 16.08 11.31
C ASP A 68 6.96 16.13 11.23
N PHE A 69 7.52 15.53 10.19
CA PHE A 69 8.96 15.50 9.94
C PHE A 69 9.43 16.61 8.98
N ARG A 70 8.52 17.40 8.40
CA ARG A 70 8.93 18.49 7.50
C ARG A 70 9.80 19.50 8.26
N GLY A 71 10.86 19.97 7.60
CA GLY A 71 11.86 20.88 8.14
C GLY A 71 12.84 20.23 9.11
N THR A 72 12.58 19.02 9.61
CA THR A 72 13.44 18.38 10.63
C THR A 72 14.84 18.04 10.12
N LEU A 73 15.00 17.85 8.81
CA LEU A 73 16.29 17.61 8.15
C LEU A 73 16.71 18.75 7.20
N GLY A 74 16.06 19.92 7.30
CA GLY A 74 16.28 21.06 6.42
C GLY A 74 15.78 20.85 4.98
N THR A 75 16.13 21.80 4.10
CA THR A 75 15.75 21.78 2.68
C THR A 75 16.97 21.84 1.78
N THR A 76 16.87 21.25 0.60
CA THR A 76 17.90 21.33 -0.45
C THR A 76 17.38 22.04 -1.68
N THR A 77 18.18 22.94 -2.26
CA THR A 77 18.00 23.48 -3.61
C THR A 77 19.03 22.82 -4.51
N ALA A 78 18.60 22.17 -5.59
CA ALA A 78 19.48 21.43 -6.49
C ALA A 78 19.00 21.51 -7.94
N THR A 79 19.86 21.06 -8.86
CA THR A 79 19.48 20.84 -10.25
C THR A 79 18.64 19.57 -10.35
N GLY A 80 17.41 19.72 -10.84
CA GLY A 80 16.52 18.65 -11.27
C GLY A 80 16.22 18.78 -12.76
N CYS A 81 15.08 18.24 -13.19
CA CYS A 81 14.63 18.36 -14.57
C CYS A 81 13.11 18.49 -14.70
N VAL A 82 12.70 19.01 -15.85
CA VAL A 82 11.32 18.94 -16.35
C VAL A 82 11.21 17.69 -17.22
N PRO A 83 10.63 16.58 -16.73
CA PRO A 83 10.48 15.37 -17.54
C PRO A 83 9.48 15.60 -18.67
N THR A 84 9.54 14.78 -19.73
CA THR A 84 8.60 14.85 -20.87
C THR A 84 7.14 14.63 -20.47
N SER A 85 6.91 13.96 -19.33
CA SER A 85 5.57 13.79 -18.75
C SER A 85 5.00 15.08 -18.17
N ASN A 86 5.84 16.04 -17.77
CA ASN A 86 5.36 17.34 -17.30
C ASN A 86 5.06 18.27 -18.49
N THR A 87 3.80 18.23 -18.95
CA THR A 87 3.29 19.07 -20.05
C THR A 87 2.46 20.27 -19.57
N CYS A 88 2.28 20.43 -18.25
CA CYS A 88 1.38 21.42 -17.65
C CYS A 88 2.09 22.38 -16.68
N GLY A 89 3.42 22.40 -16.64
CA GLY A 89 4.20 23.36 -15.86
C GLY A 89 4.05 23.15 -14.36
N SER A 90 3.51 24.15 -13.65
CA SER A 90 3.46 24.16 -12.18
C SER A 90 2.48 23.16 -11.56
N SER A 91 1.50 22.66 -12.31
CA SER A 91 0.59 21.59 -11.90
C SER A 91 1.10 20.18 -12.27
N GLY A 92 2.25 20.10 -12.94
CA GLY A 92 2.93 18.85 -13.21
C GLY A 92 3.98 18.53 -12.15
N GLN A 93 4.60 17.36 -12.26
CA GLN A 93 5.74 17.01 -11.42
C GLN A 93 7.05 17.20 -12.18
N ASN A 94 7.93 18.05 -11.64
CA ASN A 94 9.34 18.01 -11.98
C ASN A 94 10.01 16.84 -11.24
N ALA A 95 11.27 16.54 -11.56
CA ALA A 95 12.00 15.47 -10.91
C ALA A 95 13.29 15.98 -10.25
N ILE A 96 13.60 15.43 -9.07
CA ILE A 96 14.96 15.48 -8.53
C ILE A 96 15.84 14.57 -9.39
N ASN A 97 17.06 15.01 -9.72
CA ASN A 97 18.01 14.20 -10.49
C ASN A 97 18.68 13.10 -9.64
N ALA A 98 17.88 12.29 -8.96
CA ALA A 98 18.36 11.17 -8.15
C ALA A 98 18.99 10.11 -9.07
N ASN A 99 20.22 9.67 -8.76
CA ASN A 99 20.94 8.63 -9.50
C ASN A 99 21.06 8.88 -11.01
N GLY A 100 21.11 10.15 -11.44
CA GLY A 100 21.20 10.52 -12.86
C GLY A 100 19.90 10.35 -13.65
N TRP A 101 18.75 10.15 -12.98
CA TRP A 101 17.47 9.85 -13.61
C TRP A 101 17.03 10.86 -14.68
N CYS A 102 17.39 12.14 -14.53
CA CYS A 102 16.99 13.16 -15.49
C CYS A 102 17.55 12.93 -16.89
N GLY A 103 18.69 12.24 -17.03
CA GLY A 103 19.34 12.02 -18.33
C GLY A 103 19.46 13.33 -19.12
N SER A 104 18.85 13.37 -20.30
CA SER A 104 18.83 14.54 -21.19
C SER A 104 17.61 15.45 -21.07
N ALA A 105 16.73 15.23 -20.07
CA ALA A 105 15.55 16.07 -19.87
C ALA A 105 15.98 17.52 -19.52
N PRO A 106 15.21 18.55 -19.93
CA PRO A 106 15.53 19.95 -19.64
C PRO A 106 15.81 20.19 -18.15
N ALA A 107 17.00 20.72 -17.85
CA ALA A 107 17.39 21.02 -16.48
C ALA A 107 16.55 22.16 -15.89
N THR A 108 16.25 22.07 -14.60
CA THR A 108 15.56 23.13 -13.85
C THR A 108 16.02 23.14 -12.40
N THR A 109 15.73 24.21 -11.66
CA THR A 109 15.97 24.25 -10.22
C THR A 109 14.81 23.61 -9.48
N VAL A 110 15.10 22.67 -8.59
CA VAL A 110 14.14 22.08 -7.65
C VAL A 110 14.53 22.41 -6.23
N LYS A 111 13.52 22.60 -5.37
CA LYS A 111 13.68 22.77 -3.92
C LYS A 111 12.81 21.76 -3.20
N TYR A 112 13.38 21.01 -2.26
CA TYR A 112 12.68 19.94 -1.56
C TYR A 112 13.06 19.84 -0.09
N ASP A 113 12.18 19.24 0.69
CA ASP A 113 12.40 18.89 2.09
C ASP A 113 13.20 17.59 2.19
N ASN A 114 14.31 17.60 2.92
CA ASN A 114 15.21 16.44 3.02
C ASN A 114 14.59 15.28 3.80
N ALA A 115 13.57 15.53 4.64
CA ALA A 115 12.87 14.46 5.34
C ALA A 115 12.15 13.52 4.37
N GLY A 116 11.57 14.06 3.29
CA GLY A 116 10.86 13.25 2.29
C GLY A 116 11.78 12.29 1.55
N THR A 117 13.04 12.68 1.31
CA THR A 117 14.04 11.86 0.62
C THR A 117 14.87 10.96 1.56
N THR A 118 14.67 11.07 2.88
CA THR A 118 15.48 10.34 3.88
C THR A 118 14.56 9.49 4.76
N PRO A 119 14.13 8.29 4.32
CA PRO A 119 13.13 7.50 5.04
C PRO A 119 13.65 6.95 6.39
N ILE A 120 12.73 6.52 7.25
CA ILE A 120 13.04 5.89 8.54
C ILE A 120 13.34 4.41 8.33
N GLN A 121 14.49 3.95 8.81
CA GLN A 121 14.95 2.56 8.67
C GLN A 121 14.29 1.66 9.73
N VAL A 122 13.15 1.07 9.41
CA VAL A 122 12.39 0.24 10.37
C VAL A 122 13.06 -1.11 10.55
N LYS A 123 13.26 -1.53 11.81
CA LYS A 123 13.82 -2.85 12.17
C LYS A 123 12.74 -3.92 12.29
N SER A 124 13.14 -5.19 12.35
CA SER A 124 12.23 -6.34 12.53
C SER A 124 11.42 -6.27 13.83
N ASN A 125 10.34 -7.05 13.89
CA ASN A 125 9.49 -7.25 15.06
C ASN A 125 8.83 -5.96 15.56
N LYS A 126 8.17 -5.23 14.65
CA LYS A 126 7.51 -3.96 14.97
C LYS A 126 6.02 -4.06 14.65
N SER A 127 5.18 -3.59 15.56
CA SER A 127 3.79 -3.25 15.28
C SER A 127 3.64 -1.74 15.40
N ILE A 128 3.40 -1.06 14.30
CA ILE A 128 3.18 0.39 14.23
C ILE A 128 1.68 0.58 14.08
N VAL A 129 1.00 1.08 15.12
CA VAL A 129 -0.47 1.09 15.17
C VAL A 129 -0.98 2.48 15.47
N GLY A 130 -1.77 3.07 14.56
CA GLY A 130 -2.47 4.33 14.83
C GLY A 130 -3.65 4.14 15.78
N VAL A 131 -3.89 5.13 16.65
CA VAL A 131 -5.00 5.10 17.61
C VAL A 131 -6.15 5.97 17.09
N GLY A 132 -7.34 5.37 16.93
CA GLY A 132 -8.49 6.03 16.32
C GLY A 132 -8.15 6.56 14.92
N SER A 133 -8.36 7.85 14.68
CA SER A 133 -7.98 8.53 13.44
C SER A 133 -6.78 9.48 13.61
N ALA A 134 -6.02 9.37 14.70
CA ALA A 134 -4.97 10.33 15.05
C ALA A 134 -3.57 9.94 14.53
N GLY A 135 -3.39 8.70 14.09
CA GLY A 135 -2.09 8.16 13.68
C GLY A 135 -1.62 8.69 12.33
N VAL A 136 -0.89 9.81 12.32
CA VAL A 136 -0.43 10.46 11.08
C VAL A 136 1.08 10.68 11.09
N ILE A 137 1.77 10.34 10.01
CA ILE A 137 3.19 10.62 9.76
C ILE A 137 3.27 11.53 8.53
N ILE A 138 3.78 12.75 8.73
CA ILE A 138 3.88 13.76 7.66
C ILE A 138 5.34 13.93 7.26
N GLY A 139 5.60 13.98 5.95
CA GLY A 139 6.89 14.41 5.40
C GLY A 139 7.99 13.38 5.40
N ARG A 140 7.74 12.14 5.84
CA ARG A 140 8.76 11.08 5.88
C ARG A 140 8.17 9.68 5.75
N GLY A 141 8.82 8.83 4.95
CA GLY A 141 8.39 7.45 4.69
C GLY A 141 9.13 6.43 5.55
N LEU A 142 8.78 5.16 5.35
CA LEU A 142 9.35 3.99 6.02
C LEU A 142 10.14 3.14 5.02
N TYR A 143 11.34 2.73 5.40
CA TYR A 143 12.21 1.87 4.60
C TYR A 143 12.52 0.61 5.39
N LEU A 144 12.07 -0.52 4.86
CA LEU A 144 12.21 -1.85 5.44
C LEU A 144 13.23 -2.60 4.58
N SER A 145 14.43 -2.82 5.12
CA SER A 145 15.51 -3.48 4.38
C SER A 145 16.19 -4.57 5.19
N GLY A 146 16.16 -5.80 4.67
CA GLY A 146 16.72 -6.96 5.37
C GLY A 146 15.99 -7.31 6.67
N VAL A 147 14.69 -7.01 6.76
CA VAL A 147 13.89 -7.12 7.99
C VAL A 147 12.63 -7.95 7.77
N SER A 148 12.07 -8.46 8.86
CA SER A 148 10.88 -9.30 8.81
C SER A 148 9.97 -9.10 10.01
N ASN A 149 8.75 -9.65 9.92
CA ASN A 149 7.76 -9.65 10.98
C ASN A 149 7.38 -8.23 11.41
N ILE A 150 6.75 -7.48 10.50
CA ILE A 150 6.33 -6.09 10.75
C ILE A 150 4.85 -5.93 10.41
N ILE A 151 4.13 -5.25 11.30
CA ILE A 151 2.74 -4.83 11.12
C ILE A 151 2.71 -3.30 11.10
N ILE A 152 2.07 -2.73 10.09
CA ILE A 152 1.79 -1.30 9.96
C ILE A 152 0.28 -1.19 9.83
N GLN A 153 -0.40 -0.71 10.86
CA GLN A 153 -1.84 -0.73 10.94
C GLN A 153 -2.42 0.65 11.29
N ASN A 154 -3.43 1.10 10.54
CA ASN A 154 -4.19 2.30 10.87
C ASN A 154 -3.35 3.60 10.92
N VAL A 155 -2.38 3.74 10.03
CA VAL A 155 -1.50 4.93 9.94
C VAL A 155 -1.71 5.66 8.61
N HIS A 156 -1.77 6.99 8.65
CA HIS A 156 -1.76 7.85 7.46
C HIS A 156 -0.35 8.39 7.21
N ILE A 157 0.26 8.03 6.09
CA ILE A 157 1.56 8.57 5.64
C ILE A 157 1.31 9.58 4.52
N THR A 158 1.76 10.82 4.68
CA THR A 158 1.40 11.90 3.74
C THR A 158 2.40 13.03 3.61
N ASN A 159 2.28 13.79 2.52
CA ASN A 159 2.97 15.06 2.26
C ASN A 159 4.50 14.93 2.17
N LEU A 160 4.96 14.00 1.33
CA LEU A 160 6.37 13.73 1.06
C LEU A 160 6.77 14.38 -0.27
N ASN A 161 7.03 15.69 -0.27
CA ASN A 161 7.40 16.46 -1.48
C ASN A 161 6.50 16.14 -2.70
N PRO A 162 5.17 16.30 -2.61
CA PRO A 162 4.21 15.80 -3.62
C PRO A 162 4.43 16.36 -5.03
N SER A 163 5.07 17.53 -5.17
CA SER A 163 5.35 18.15 -6.47
C SER A 163 6.56 17.58 -7.22
N LEU A 164 7.28 16.63 -6.62
CA LEU A 164 8.56 16.16 -7.16
C LEU A 164 8.62 14.64 -7.27
N ILE A 165 8.84 14.14 -8.49
CA ILE A 165 9.30 12.76 -8.70
C ILE A 165 10.65 12.63 -8.00
N TRP A 166 10.86 11.49 -7.32
CA TRP A 166 11.97 11.24 -6.39
C TRP A 166 11.95 12.08 -5.09
N GLY A 167 10.87 12.83 -4.84
CA GLY A 167 10.69 13.60 -3.60
C GLY A 167 10.48 12.75 -2.34
N GLY A 168 10.12 11.47 -2.50
CA GLY A 168 9.95 10.51 -1.41
C GLY A 168 9.00 9.38 -1.77
N ASP A 169 9.22 8.22 -1.15
CA ASP A 169 8.29 7.09 -1.17
C ASP A 169 7.70 6.90 0.23
N ALA A 170 6.43 6.49 0.33
CA ALA A 170 5.79 6.31 1.64
C ALA A 170 6.25 5.02 2.33
N ILE A 171 6.23 3.87 1.65
CA ILE A 171 6.78 2.61 2.17
C ILE A 171 7.62 1.92 1.09
N THR A 172 8.86 1.59 1.44
CA THR A 172 9.79 0.83 0.59
C THR A 172 10.21 -0.47 1.28
N LEU A 173 10.13 -1.59 0.56
CA LEU A 173 10.51 -2.92 1.04
C LEU A 173 11.59 -3.55 0.16
N VAL A 174 12.72 -3.94 0.76
CA VAL A 174 13.85 -4.53 0.03
C VAL A 174 14.41 -5.70 0.84
N GLY A 175 14.26 -6.93 0.34
CA GLY A 175 14.78 -8.09 1.08
C GLY A 175 14.03 -8.32 2.40
N THR A 176 12.71 -8.28 2.38
CA THR A 176 11.85 -8.44 3.56
C THR A 176 11.13 -9.79 3.57
N ASP A 177 10.51 -10.13 4.69
CA ASP A 177 9.52 -11.23 4.73
C ASP A 177 8.49 -11.00 5.85
N LEU A 178 7.28 -11.49 5.65
CA LEU A 178 6.21 -11.48 6.64
C LEU A 178 5.83 -10.05 7.09
N ILE A 179 5.31 -9.27 6.15
CA ILE A 179 4.93 -7.86 6.34
C ILE A 179 3.43 -7.68 6.12
N TRP A 180 2.75 -6.99 7.03
CA TRP A 180 1.33 -6.67 6.91
C TRP A 180 1.09 -5.17 6.99
N ILE A 181 0.49 -4.62 5.94
CA ILE A 181 0.12 -3.20 5.83
C ILE A 181 -1.40 -3.15 5.76
N ASP A 182 -2.04 -2.62 6.81
CA ASP A 182 -3.47 -2.74 7.02
C ASP A 182 -4.13 -1.43 7.46
N HIS A 183 -5.32 -1.10 6.96
CA HIS A 183 -6.06 0.11 7.35
C HIS A 183 -5.25 1.41 7.24
N CYS A 184 -4.19 1.45 6.43
CA CYS A 184 -3.37 2.64 6.25
C CYS A 184 -3.97 3.56 5.19
N LYS A 185 -3.62 4.85 5.25
CA LYS A 185 -3.91 5.81 4.19
C LYS A 185 -2.60 6.36 3.61
N PHE A 186 -2.54 6.53 2.29
CA PHE A 186 -1.42 7.14 1.59
C PHE A 186 -1.93 8.27 0.71
N SER A 187 -1.36 9.48 0.84
CA SER A 187 -1.73 10.62 0.00
C SER A 187 -0.59 11.63 -0.11
N LEU A 188 -0.59 12.46 -1.16
CA LEU A 188 0.39 13.54 -1.34
C LEU A 188 1.86 13.06 -1.24
N ILE A 189 2.18 11.97 -1.93
CA ILE A 189 3.53 11.38 -1.99
C ILE A 189 4.19 11.82 -3.28
N GLY A 190 5.48 12.19 -3.26
CA GLY A 190 6.20 12.64 -4.46
C GLY A 190 6.37 11.54 -5.50
N ARG A 191 6.63 10.31 -5.05
CA ARG A 191 6.75 9.12 -5.90
C ARG A 191 5.91 7.97 -5.32
N GLN A 192 6.50 6.81 -5.01
CA GLN A 192 5.72 5.59 -4.77
C GLN A 192 4.97 5.65 -3.44
N MET A 193 3.66 5.36 -3.44
CA MET A 193 2.96 5.10 -2.18
C MET A 193 3.43 3.75 -1.58
N LEU A 194 3.69 2.76 -2.42
CA LEU A 194 4.30 1.50 -2.02
C LEU A 194 5.26 0.98 -3.09
N VAL A 195 6.44 0.53 -2.68
CA VAL A 195 7.41 -0.05 -3.61
C VAL A 195 8.18 -1.22 -3.01
N THR A 196 8.39 -2.27 -3.80
CA THR A 196 9.27 -3.38 -3.46
C THR A 196 10.47 -3.45 -4.40
N GLY A 197 11.57 -4.02 -3.92
CA GLY A 197 12.68 -4.50 -4.76
C GLY A 197 13.99 -3.71 -4.68
N TYR A 198 15.06 -4.21 -5.31
CA TYR A 198 15.04 -5.40 -6.18
C TYR A 198 15.17 -6.74 -5.45
N ASN A 199 15.63 -6.77 -4.20
CA ASN A 199 15.56 -7.99 -3.38
C ASN A 199 14.11 -8.30 -3.01
N ALA A 200 13.75 -9.58 -2.94
CA ALA A 200 12.38 -10.01 -2.64
C ALA A 200 11.83 -9.38 -1.36
N ALA A 201 10.62 -8.84 -1.41
CA ALA A 201 9.85 -8.41 -0.24
C ALA A 201 9.18 -9.59 0.50
N GLY A 202 9.32 -10.81 -0.03
CA GLY A 202 8.86 -12.06 0.58
C GLY A 202 7.35 -12.10 0.68
N ARG A 203 6.82 -12.54 1.82
CA ARG A 203 5.37 -12.56 2.11
C ARG A 203 4.86 -11.19 2.53
N LEU A 204 3.96 -10.61 1.72
CA LEU A 204 3.41 -9.27 1.93
C LEU A 204 1.89 -9.27 1.78
N THR A 205 1.15 -8.92 2.84
CA THR A 205 -0.29 -8.64 2.75
C THR A 205 -0.54 -7.14 2.85
N ILE A 206 -1.28 -6.61 1.89
CA ILE A 206 -1.71 -5.22 1.80
C ILE A 206 -3.24 -5.25 1.82
N SER A 207 -3.84 -4.93 2.97
CA SER A 207 -5.28 -5.07 3.17
C SER A 207 -5.98 -3.82 3.68
N ASN A 208 -7.21 -3.56 3.23
CA ASN A 208 -8.06 -2.49 3.76
C ASN A 208 -7.38 -1.10 3.75
N ASN A 209 -6.45 -0.83 2.83
CA ASN A 209 -5.76 0.46 2.77
C ASN A 209 -6.49 1.42 1.83
N GLU A 210 -6.33 2.72 2.05
CA GLU A 210 -6.76 3.79 1.15
C GLU A 210 -5.53 4.39 0.44
N PHE A 211 -5.46 4.21 -0.88
CA PHE A 211 -4.50 4.87 -1.75
C PHE A 211 -5.21 6.04 -2.43
N ASP A 212 -5.00 7.23 -1.87
CA ASP A 212 -5.65 8.47 -2.29
C ASP A 212 -4.72 9.27 -3.21
N GLY A 213 -4.96 9.14 -4.51
CA GLY A 213 -4.16 9.75 -5.56
C GLY A 213 -4.50 11.20 -5.88
N GLN A 214 -5.45 11.84 -5.17
CA GLN A 214 -5.76 13.26 -5.41
C GLN A 214 -4.54 14.14 -5.10
N THR A 215 -4.13 14.95 -6.07
CA THR A 215 -2.95 15.82 -5.94
C THR A 215 -3.06 17.07 -6.83
N SER A 216 -2.43 18.17 -6.41
CA SER A 216 -2.25 19.35 -7.26
C SER A 216 -1.08 19.22 -8.24
N TRP A 217 -0.25 18.19 -8.09
CA TRP A 217 0.94 17.93 -8.91
C TRP A 217 0.96 16.48 -9.37
N SER A 218 0.78 16.26 -10.67
CA SER A 218 0.70 14.90 -11.23
C SER A 218 1.61 14.76 -12.44
N ALA A 219 2.28 13.61 -12.57
CA ALA A 219 3.08 13.29 -13.74
C ALA A 219 2.24 13.19 -15.04
N THR A 220 0.92 13.09 -14.91
CA THR A 220 -0.06 12.99 -16.00
C THR A 220 -0.89 14.26 -16.17
N CYS A 221 -0.61 15.33 -15.42
CA CYS A 221 -1.23 16.64 -15.58
C CYS A 221 -2.76 16.66 -15.47
N ASN A 222 -3.34 15.73 -14.69
CA ASN A 222 -4.79 15.57 -14.53
C ASN A 222 -5.24 15.54 -13.06
N GLY A 223 -4.33 15.86 -12.13
CA GLY A 223 -4.59 15.86 -10.70
C GLY A 223 -4.64 14.47 -10.06
N GLN A 224 -4.18 13.43 -10.75
CA GLN A 224 -4.21 12.04 -10.29
C GLN A 224 -2.81 11.41 -10.24
N HIS A 225 -2.48 10.81 -9.11
CA HIS A 225 -1.15 10.28 -8.82
C HIS A 225 -0.78 9.08 -9.69
N TYR A 226 0.39 9.12 -10.34
CA TYR A 226 0.83 8.03 -11.24
C TYR A 226 1.63 6.93 -10.52
N TRP A 227 2.27 7.25 -9.40
CA TRP A 227 3.26 6.40 -8.74
C TRP A 227 2.59 5.68 -7.55
N THR A 228 1.58 4.85 -7.82
CA THR A 228 0.77 4.25 -6.76
C THR A 228 1.50 3.09 -6.08
N MET A 229 1.63 1.95 -6.76
CA MET A 229 2.26 0.73 -6.25
C MET A 229 3.18 0.10 -7.30
N LEU A 230 4.43 -0.17 -6.94
CA LEU A 230 5.42 -0.82 -7.80
C LEU A 230 6.00 -2.07 -7.16
N PHE A 231 5.72 -3.23 -7.74
CA PHE A 231 6.20 -4.52 -7.25
C PHE A 231 7.31 -5.06 -8.16
N TYR A 232 8.56 -4.88 -7.74
CA TYR A 232 9.80 -5.19 -8.48
C TYR A 232 10.77 -6.06 -7.66
N GLY A 233 10.33 -6.70 -6.57
CA GLY A 233 11.18 -7.61 -5.83
C GLY A 233 11.33 -8.96 -6.55
N ALA A 234 12.53 -9.54 -6.50
CA ALA A 234 12.88 -10.74 -7.26
C ALA A 234 11.98 -11.96 -7.05
N ALA A 235 11.28 -12.07 -5.92
CA ALA A 235 10.42 -13.21 -5.60
C ALA A 235 9.29 -12.83 -4.61
N ASP A 236 8.58 -11.74 -4.89
CA ASP A 236 7.51 -11.26 -4.02
C ASP A 236 6.31 -12.21 -4.03
N TYR A 237 5.73 -12.45 -2.84
CA TYR A 237 4.46 -13.14 -2.67
C TYR A 237 3.46 -12.19 -2.02
N VAL A 238 2.53 -11.65 -2.81
CA VAL A 238 1.71 -10.51 -2.43
C VAL A 238 0.23 -10.89 -2.37
N THR A 239 -0.44 -10.55 -1.28
CA THR A 239 -1.90 -10.47 -1.22
C THR A 239 -2.32 -9.01 -1.21
N LEU A 240 -3.14 -8.60 -2.17
CA LEU A 240 -3.73 -7.27 -2.27
C LEU A 240 -5.24 -7.41 -2.06
N ALA A 241 -5.74 -7.09 -0.86
CA ALA A 241 -7.12 -7.38 -0.48
C ALA A 241 -7.91 -6.16 0.01
N ASN A 242 -9.15 -5.96 -0.47
CA ASN A 242 -10.08 -4.96 0.09
C ASN A 242 -9.57 -3.51 0.11
N ASN A 243 -8.59 -3.16 -0.72
CA ASN A 243 -8.04 -1.81 -0.74
C ASN A 243 -8.95 -0.87 -1.54
N TYR A 244 -8.98 0.40 -1.13
CA TYR A 244 -9.57 1.49 -1.89
C TYR A 244 -8.47 2.23 -2.65
N ILE A 245 -8.44 2.07 -3.98
CA ILE A 245 -7.47 2.74 -4.84
C ILE A 245 -8.23 3.75 -5.68
N HIS A 246 -7.95 5.05 -5.49
CA HIS A 246 -8.74 6.06 -6.19
C HIS A 246 -7.99 7.32 -6.59
N HIS A 247 -8.48 7.94 -7.66
CA HIS A 247 -7.90 9.15 -8.23
C HIS A 247 -6.41 8.97 -8.60
N CYS A 248 -6.08 7.80 -9.14
CA CYS A 248 -4.74 7.44 -9.61
C CYS A 248 -4.68 7.48 -11.14
N SER A 249 -3.48 7.55 -11.73
CA SER A 249 -3.32 7.55 -13.19
C SER A 249 -2.35 6.48 -13.71
N GLY A 250 -1.77 5.67 -12.82
CA GLY A 250 -0.85 4.61 -13.21
C GLY A 250 -0.40 3.76 -12.04
N ARG A 251 0.28 2.65 -12.40
CA ARG A 251 0.92 1.72 -11.46
C ARG A 251 -0.01 1.35 -10.31
N ALA A 252 -1.25 1.01 -10.59
CA ALA A 252 -2.26 0.71 -9.60
C ALA A 252 -2.78 -0.72 -9.73
N PRO A 253 -1.93 -1.77 -9.64
CA PRO A 253 -0.47 -1.78 -9.43
C PRO A 253 0.36 -1.99 -10.72
N LYS A 254 1.68 -1.70 -10.69
CA LYS A 254 2.65 -2.28 -11.64
C LYS A 254 3.33 -3.50 -11.01
N VAL A 255 3.36 -4.63 -11.70
CA VAL A 255 3.86 -5.92 -11.17
C VAL A 255 4.81 -6.59 -12.16
N GLY A 256 6.04 -6.86 -11.74
CA GLY A 256 7.07 -7.47 -12.57
C GLY A 256 7.55 -6.57 -13.71
N GLY A 257 8.32 -7.13 -14.63
CA GLY A 257 8.96 -6.37 -15.72
C GLY A 257 10.47 -6.54 -15.82
N SER A 258 11.09 -7.31 -14.92
CA SER A 258 12.49 -7.74 -15.04
C SER A 258 12.54 -9.26 -15.27
N SER A 259 13.35 -9.67 -16.25
CA SER A 259 13.56 -11.09 -16.52
C SER A 259 14.28 -11.76 -15.34
N GLY A 260 13.78 -12.91 -14.89
CA GLY A 260 14.30 -13.64 -13.73
C GLY A 260 13.53 -13.40 -12.43
N ASP A 261 12.68 -12.36 -12.36
CA ASP A 261 11.79 -12.15 -11.21
C ASP A 261 10.65 -13.20 -11.22
N ALA A 262 10.19 -13.58 -10.02
CA ALA A 262 9.10 -14.54 -9.81
C ALA A 262 8.08 -14.00 -8.79
N ILE A 263 7.32 -12.99 -9.22
CA ILE A 263 6.33 -12.32 -8.37
C ILE A 263 4.98 -13.00 -8.53
N THR A 264 4.36 -13.44 -7.43
CA THR A 264 2.97 -13.91 -7.42
C THR A 264 2.09 -12.95 -6.63
N MET A 265 0.97 -12.53 -7.21
CA MET A 265 -0.01 -11.64 -6.59
C MET A 265 -1.41 -12.25 -6.60
N HIS A 266 -2.05 -12.29 -5.43
CA HIS A 266 -3.47 -12.55 -5.26
C HIS A 266 -4.18 -11.21 -4.99
N ALA A 267 -4.87 -10.66 -6.00
CA ALA A 267 -5.63 -9.43 -5.91
C ALA A 267 -7.14 -9.72 -5.79
N VAL A 268 -7.69 -9.48 -4.60
CA VAL A 268 -9.06 -9.87 -4.23
C VAL A 268 -9.86 -8.71 -3.64
N ASN A 269 -11.07 -8.50 -4.16
CA ASN A 269 -12.03 -7.51 -3.64
C ASN A 269 -11.51 -6.07 -3.46
N ASN A 270 -10.55 -5.64 -4.29
CA ASN A 270 -10.14 -4.25 -4.30
C ASN A 270 -11.15 -3.38 -5.06
N TYR A 271 -11.33 -2.16 -4.60
CA TYR A 271 -12.15 -1.15 -5.28
C TYR A 271 -11.25 -0.13 -5.96
N PHE A 272 -11.23 -0.16 -7.29
CA PHE A 272 -10.54 0.82 -8.13
C PHE A 272 -11.56 1.86 -8.60
N TYR A 273 -11.33 3.13 -8.25
CA TYR A 273 -12.30 4.20 -8.50
C TYR A 273 -11.66 5.45 -9.10
N ASN A 274 -12.22 5.93 -10.22
CA ASN A 274 -11.81 7.17 -10.88
C ASN A 274 -10.30 7.16 -11.19
N VAL A 275 -9.87 6.20 -12.01
CA VAL A 275 -8.48 6.05 -12.44
C VAL A 275 -8.34 6.52 -13.88
N ALA A 276 -7.92 7.77 -14.06
CA ALA A 276 -7.80 8.45 -15.35
C ALA A 276 -6.45 8.13 -16.03
N GLY A 277 -6.19 6.84 -16.23
CA GLY A 277 -4.97 6.31 -16.82
C GLY A 277 -5.04 4.78 -16.92
N HIS A 278 -4.25 4.08 -16.10
CA HIS A 278 -4.32 2.63 -16.00
C HIS A 278 -4.13 2.12 -14.58
N ASP A 279 -4.70 0.94 -14.30
CA ASP A 279 -4.50 0.18 -13.06
C ASP A 279 -3.33 -0.79 -13.21
N PHE A 280 -3.62 -2.02 -13.66
CA PHE A 280 -2.65 -3.11 -13.72
C PHE A 280 -1.72 -2.98 -14.93
N ASP A 281 -0.42 -2.89 -14.66
CA ASP A 281 0.66 -3.01 -15.63
C ASP A 281 1.52 -4.23 -15.29
N ILE A 282 1.24 -5.36 -15.95
CA ILE A 282 1.76 -6.68 -15.59
C ILE A 282 2.83 -7.09 -16.61
N GLY A 283 4.07 -7.21 -16.14
CA GLY A 283 5.23 -7.56 -16.96
C GLY A 283 5.69 -9.01 -16.83
N VAL A 284 6.81 -9.31 -17.50
CA VAL A 284 7.53 -10.58 -17.38
C VAL A 284 7.84 -10.88 -15.91
N GLY A 285 7.77 -12.15 -15.53
CA GLY A 285 8.06 -12.60 -14.17
C GLY A 285 6.91 -12.43 -13.17
N ALA A 286 5.80 -11.78 -13.56
CA ALA A 286 4.61 -11.66 -12.73
C ALA A 286 3.59 -12.77 -13.00
N ALA A 287 2.92 -13.21 -11.94
CA ALA A 287 1.79 -14.12 -11.96
C ALA A 287 0.65 -13.53 -11.10
N VAL A 288 -0.47 -13.13 -11.71
CA VAL A 288 -1.51 -12.35 -11.01
C VAL A 288 -2.88 -13.02 -11.13
N LEU A 289 -3.49 -13.34 -9.98
CA LEU A 289 -4.90 -13.70 -9.87
C LEU A 289 -5.70 -12.43 -9.53
N LEU A 290 -6.72 -12.13 -10.34
CA LEU A 290 -7.69 -11.08 -10.07
C LEU A 290 -9.06 -11.73 -9.85
N GLU A 291 -9.58 -11.67 -8.63
CA GLU A 291 -10.94 -12.13 -8.32
C GLU A 291 -11.74 -11.11 -7.49
N GLY A 292 -13.04 -10.98 -7.80
CA GLY A 292 -13.97 -10.16 -7.04
C GLY A 292 -13.65 -8.67 -6.97
N ASN A 293 -12.72 -8.14 -7.77
CA ASN A 293 -12.39 -6.71 -7.79
C ASN A 293 -13.50 -5.92 -8.50
N TYR A 294 -13.64 -4.65 -8.13
CA TYR A 294 -14.60 -3.75 -8.75
C TYR A 294 -13.88 -2.53 -9.36
N PHE A 295 -14.01 -2.36 -10.68
CA PHE A 295 -13.41 -1.25 -11.42
C PHE A 295 -14.47 -0.24 -11.85
N GLN A 296 -14.43 0.96 -11.28
CA GLN A 296 -15.39 2.02 -11.58
C GLN A 296 -14.71 3.28 -12.09
N SER A 297 -15.13 3.77 -13.26
CA SER A 297 -14.51 4.96 -13.86
C SER A 297 -12.99 4.79 -14.03
N VAL A 298 -12.56 3.59 -14.41
CA VAL A 298 -11.17 3.24 -14.68
C VAL A 298 -10.96 3.24 -16.19
N THR A 299 -10.09 4.11 -16.70
CA THR A 299 -9.84 4.19 -18.14
C THR A 299 -9.29 2.87 -18.70
N THR A 300 -8.29 2.28 -18.04
CA THR A 300 -7.63 1.04 -18.48
C THR A 300 -7.39 0.09 -17.29
N PRO A 301 -8.29 -0.87 -17.01
CA PRO A 301 -8.10 -1.82 -15.90
C PRO A 301 -6.81 -2.64 -16.00
N ILE A 302 -6.45 -3.10 -17.22
CA ILE A 302 -5.18 -3.79 -17.49
C ILE A 302 -4.59 -3.21 -18.78
N THR A 303 -3.30 -2.84 -18.76
CA THR A 303 -2.63 -2.27 -19.94
C THR A 303 -2.59 -3.27 -21.10
N ALA A 304 -2.70 -2.77 -22.34
CA ALA A 304 -2.59 -3.63 -23.52
C ALA A 304 -1.23 -4.35 -23.60
N ALA A 305 -0.15 -3.71 -23.13
CA ALA A 305 1.19 -4.29 -23.08
C ALA A 305 1.24 -5.57 -22.22
N SER A 306 0.40 -5.69 -21.19
CA SER A 306 0.35 -6.87 -20.32
C SER A 306 0.02 -8.16 -21.08
N SER A 307 -0.64 -8.07 -22.24
CA SER A 307 -0.98 -9.22 -23.08
C SER A 307 0.23 -9.91 -23.73
N SER A 308 1.34 -9.18 -23.91
CA SER A 308 2.54 -9.67 -24.59
C SER A 308 3.82 -9.48 -23.78
N ALA A 309 3.74 -8.86 -22.60
CA ALA A 309 4.88 -8.60 -21.74
C ALA A 309 5.44 -9.84 -21.01
N GLY A 310 4.83 -11.02 -21.16
CA GLY A 310 5.33 -12.29 -20.61
C GLY A 310 4.88 -12.60 -19.17
N GLY A 311 3.86 -11.89 -18.65
CA GLY A 311 3.22 -12.20 -17.38
C GLY A 311 2.18 -13.34 -17.50
N SER A 312 1.92 -14.04 -16.41
CA SER A 312 0.82 -15.00 -16.27
C SER A 312 -0.36 -14.34 -15.57
N ILE A 313 -1.54 -14.33 -16.19
CA ILE A 313 -2.69 -13.61 -15.66
C ILE A 313 -3.90 -14.55 -15.63
N PHE A 314 -4.60 -14.58 -14.50
CA PHE A 314 -5.95 -15.11 -14.43
C PHE A 314 -6.90 -14.00 -14.00
N THR A 315 -7.69 -13.50 -14.95
CA THR A 315 -8.81 -12.61 -14.64
C THR A 315 -10.06 -13.47 -14.50
N THR A 316 -10.56 -13.60 -13.27
CA THR A 316 -11.79 -14.36 -13.05
C THR A 316 -12.95 -13.64 -13.73
N ALA A 317 -13.41 -14.23 -14.83
CA ALA A 317 -14.56 -13.79 -15.61
C ALA A 317 -15.76 -14.68 -15.27
N SER A 318 -16.97 -14.20 -15.55
CA SER A 318 -18.17 -15.01 -15.34
C SER A 318 -18.10 -16.31 -16.14
N GLY A 319 -18.34 -17.44 -15.47
CA GLY A 319 -18.25 -18.79 -16.02
C GLY A 319 -16.88 -19.49 -15.82
N THR A 320 -15.83 -18.79 -15.36
CA THR A 320 -14.50 -19.39 -15.10
C THR A 320 -14.20 -19.61 -13.62
N GLU A 321 -15.15 -19.33 -12.73
CA GLU A 321 -14.97 -19.32 -11.28
C GLU A 321 -14.54 -20.69 -10.72
N SER A 322 -15.05 -21.77 -11.31
CA SER A 322 -14.77 -23.14 -10.86
C SER A 322 -13.31 -23.56 -11.01
N SER A 323 -12.54 -22.89 -11.89
CA SER A 323 -11.11 -23.14 -12.11
C SER A 323 -10.26 -22.96 -10.85
N CYS A 324 -10.75 -22.21 -9.86
CA CYS A 324 -10.05 -21.97 -8.60
C CYS A 324 -10.29 -23.02 -7.51
N THR A 325 -11.33 -23.85 -7.64
CA THR A 325 -11.81 -24.73 -6.55
C THR A 325 -10.71 -25.63 -6.00
N ALA A 326 -9.90 -26.24 -6.87
CA ALA A 326 -8.82 -27.14 -6.47
C ALA A 326 -7.62 -26.43 -5.81
N TYR A 327 -7.52 -25.10 -5.95
CA TYR A 327 -6.41 -24.29 -5.47
C TYR A 327 -6.78 -23.47 -4.23
N LEU A 328 -7.94 -22.82 -4.24
CA LEU A 328 -8.39 -21.94 -3.16
C LEU A 328 -9.30 -22.64 -2.15
N GLY A 329 -9.75 -23.86 -2.44
CA GLY A 329 -10.78 -24.56 -1.65
C GLY A 329 -12.20 -24.01 -1.86
N ARG A 330 -12.35 -23.03 -2.76
CA ARG A 330 -13.62 -22.42 -3.20
C ARG A 330 -13.51 -21.98 -4.66
N ALA A 331 -14.65 -21.78 -5.31
CA ALA A 331 -14.68 -21.06 -6.57
C ALA A 331 -14.14 -19.62 -6.38
N CYS A 332 -13.49 -19.08 -7.41
CA CYS A 332 -13.15 -17.65 -7.43
C CYS A 332 -14.41 -16.80 -7.57
N VAL A 333 -14.30 -15.49 -7.36
CA VAL A 333 -15.39 -14.55 -7.63
C VAL A 333 -15.10 -13.76 -8.90
N ALA A 334 -16.08 -13.64 -9.80
CA ALA A 334 -15.93 -12.81 -10.99
C ALA A 334 -15.71 -11.33 -10.63
N ASN A 335 -14.81 -10.67 -11.36
CA ASN A 335 -14.62 -9.21 -11.26
C ASN A 335 -15.80 -8.47 -11.90
N ALA A 336 -16.01 -7.22 -11.52
CA ALA A 336 -17.02 -6.35 -12.13
C ALA A 336 -16.42 -5.02 -12.61
N VAL A 337 -16.99 -4.49 -13.68
CA VAL A 337 -16.61 -3.21 -14.27
C VAL A 337 -17.85 -2.31 -14.41
N SER A 338 -17.70 -1.01 -14.19
CA SER A 338 -18.77 -0.02 -14.36
C SER A 338 -18.19 1.30 -14.87
N SER A 339 -18.67 1.80 -16.01
CA SER A 339 -18.17 3.05 -16.60
C SER A 339 -16.64 3.07 -16.79
N SER A 340 -16.05 1.89 -17.04
CA SER A 340 -14.61 1.67 -17.15
C SER A 340 -14.29 1.12 -18.54
N GLY A 341 -13.01 1.14 -18.92
CA GLY A 341 -12.51 0.36 -20.05
C GLY A 341 -12.77 -1.14 -19.87
N ALA A 342 -12.68 -1.89 -20.97
CA ALA A 342 -12.87 -3.33 -20.92
C ALA A 342 -11.84 -3.99 -20.00
N LEU A 343 -12.27 -4.99 -19.21
CA LEU A 343 -11.38 -5.87 -18.47
C LEU A 343 -11.08 -7.10 -19.35
N PRO A 344 -9.85 -7.27 -19.85
CA PRO A 344 -9.53 -8.41 -20.71
C PRO A 344 -9.61 -9.74 -19.95
N GLY A 345 -10.08 -10.79 -20.64
CA GLY A 345 -10.11 -12.16 -20.14
C GLY A 345 -8.76 -12.86 -20.36
N TYR A 346 -8.11 -13.28 -19.28
CA TYR A 346 -6.89 -14.07 -19.27
C TYR A 346 -7.11 -15.34 -18.44
N GLY A 347 -6.60 -16.47 -18.92
CA GLY A 347 -6.97 -17.82 -18.47
C GLY A 347 -5.85 -18.66 -17.86
N THR A 348 -4.69 -18.08 -17.54
CA THR A 348 -3.53 -18.87 -17.12
C THR A 348 -3.67 -19.34 -15.68
N THR A 349 -3.72 -20.65 -15.42
CA THR A 349 -4.03 -21.18 -14.08
C THR A 349 -2.87 -21.89 -13.37
N ALA A 350 -1.77 -22.20 -14.06
CA ALA A 350 -0.68 -23.02 -13.50
C ALA A 350 -0.10 -22.43 -12.19
N PHE A 351 0.02 -21.10 -12.11
CA PHE A 351 0.55 -20.40 -10.93
C PHE A 351 -0.38 -20.48 -9.70
N LEU A 352 -1.66 -20.85 -9.85
CA LEU A 352 -2.59 -21.02 -8.73
C LEU A 352 -2.13 -22.11 -7.76
N ALA A 353 -1.28 -23.05 -8.21
CA ALA A 353 -0.62 -24.02 -7.32
C ALA A 353 0.29 -23.35 -6.28
N THR A 354 0.93 -22.24 -6.63
CA THR A 354 1.71 -21.43 -5.69
C THR A 354 0.80 -20.84 -4.63
N ILE A 355 -0.35 -20.26 -5.02
CA ILE A 355 -1.34 -19.70 -4.09
C ILE A 355 -1.86 -20.78 -3.15
N LYS A 356 -2.26 -21.95 -3.68
CA LYS A 356 -2.68 -23.11 -2.87
C LYS A 356 -1.66 -23.45 -1.78
N THR A 357 -0.38 -23.50 -2.17
CA THR A 357 0.71 -23.89 -1.25
C THR A 357 0.98 -22.83 -0.21
N LYS A 358 0.99 -21.55 -0.62
CA LYS A 358 1.41 -20.43 0.22
C LYS A 358 0.28 -19.84 1.07
N GLU A 359 -0.98 -20.04 0.70
CA GLU A 359 -2.17 -19.55 1.43
C GLU A 359 -3.03 -20.68 1.99
N SER A 360 -2.51 -21.91 2.06
CA SER A 360 -3.27 -23.08 2.55
C SER A 360 -3.90 -22.80 3.92
N GLY A 361 -5.24 -22.73 3.97
CA GLY A 361 -6.02 -22.43 5.18
C GLY A 361 -6.16 -20.94 5.53
N TYR A 362 -5.52 -20.04 4.79
CA TYR A 362 -5.51 -18.60 5.02
C TYR A 362 -5.83 -17.77 3.77
N VAL A 363 -6.36 -18.40 2.71
CA VAL A 363 -6.85 -17.71 1.51
C VAL A 363 -7.84 -16.62 1.93
N PRO A 364 -7.66 -15.36 1.49
CA PRO A 364 -8.62 -14.30 1.80
C PRO A 364 -10.04 -14.68 1.39
N ALA A 365 -11.01 -14.30 2.22
CA ALA A 365 -12.41 -14.40 1.84
C ALA A 365 -12.69 -13.49 0.63
N ALA A 366 -13.56 -13.96 -0.27
CA ALA A 366 -14.01 -13.18 -1.42
C ALA A 366 -15.52 -12.94 -1.35
N ILE A 367 -15.94 -11.68 -1.36
CA ILE A 367 -17.34 -11.27 -1.53
C ILE A 367 -17.66 -11.02 -3.00
N ALA A 368 -18.95 -11.01 -3.35
CA ALA A 368 -19.41 -10.62 -4.68
C ALA A 368 -18.89 -9.22 -5.04
N ALA A 369 -18.36 -9.05 -6.26
CA ALA A 369 -17.77 -7.78 -6.70
C ALA A 369 -18.74 -6.59 -6.56
N ALA A 370 -20.05 -6.79 -6.77
CA ALA A 370 -21.07 -5.74 -6.59
C ALA A 370 -21.14 -5.17 -5.16
N SER A 371 -20.74 -5.94 -4.14
CA SER A 371 -20.72 -5.52 -2.73
C SER A 371 -19.42 -4.79 -2.34
N VAL A 372 -18.37 -4.90 -3.16
CA VAL A 372 -17.04 -4.36 -2.88
C VAL A 372 -17.04 -2.85 -2.68
N PRO A 373 -17.68 -2.01 -3.52
CA PRO A 373 -17.64 -0.56 -3.32
C PRO A 373 -18.20 -0.12 -1.95
N ALA A 374 -19.30 -0.71 -1.50
CA ALA A 374 -19.90 -0.39 -0.21
C ALA A 374 -19.00 -0.87 0.95
N TYR A 375 -18.53 -2.12 0.86
CA TYR A 375 -17.66 -2.71 1.88
C TYR A 375 -16.34 -1.93 2.01
N VAL A 376 -15.63 -1.73 0.91
CA VAL A 376 -14.32 -1.08 0.91
C VAL A 376 -14.41 0.37 1.38
N LYS A 377 -15.42 1.15 0.96
CA LYS A 377 -15.57 2.53 1.48
C LYS A 377 -15.82 2.58 2.98
N ALA A 378 -16.51 1.58 3.54
CA ALA A 378 -16.80 1.50 4.97
C ALA A 378 -15.59 1.07 5.82
N HIS A 379 -14.67 0.29 5.26
CA HIS A 379 -13.58 -0.34 6.04
C HIS A 379 -12.17 0.13 5.65
N ALA A 380 -11.91 0.57 4.42
CA ALA A 380 -10.55 0.89 4.00
C ALA A 380 -10.06 2.27 4.47
N GLY A 381 -8.82 2.32 4.98
CA GLY A 381 -8.15 3.53 5.45
C GLY A 381 -8.22 3.73 6.97
N ILE A 382 -7.68 4.85 7.45
CA ILE A 382 -7.54 5.11 8.88
C ILE A 382 -8.89 5.35 9.58
N GLY A 383 -8.95 5.03 10.87
CA GLY A 383 -10.13 5.24 11.72
C GLY A 383 -11.26 4.24 11.49
N LYS A 384 -11.00 3.15 10.75
CA LYS A 384 -12.01 2.15 10.35
C LYS A 384 -11.66 0.71 10.80
N LEU A 385 -10.76 0.59 11.78
CA LEU A 385 -10.42 -0.67 12.43
C LEU A 385 -11.58 -1.31 13.19
#